data_AF-A0A7K1EQQ4-F1
#
_entry.id   AF-A0A7K1EQQ4-F1
#
_cell.length_a   1.000
_cell.length_b   1.000
_cell.length_c   1.000
_cell.angle_alpha   90.00
_cell.angle_beta   90.00
_cell.angle_gamma   90.00
#
_symmetry.space_group_name_H-M   'P 1'
#
loop_
_entity.id
_entity.type
_entity.pdbx_description
1 polymer ?
#
loop_
_entity_poly.entity_id
_entity_poly.type
_entity_poly.pdbx_seq_one_letter_code
_entity_poly.pdbx_strand_id
1 'polypeptide(L)'
;MRKVSGGFKLISVLAASAVSLSACSPLGSADTSPVGVQLFMYNWNSVANECSEVLGPSGIDHVFISPAQEHIVGEPWWVHYQPVSYEIESRLGTREEFAAMVQTCRESGVK
;
A
#
# COMPACT_ATOMS: atom_id res chain seq x y z
N MET A 1 -15.99 -75.43 -29.63
CA MET A 1 -15.57 -74.56 -28.51
C MET A 1 -15.98 -73.13 -28.83
N ARG A 2 -16.80 -72.53 -27.95
CA ARG A 2 -17.04 -71.07 -27.70
C ARG A 2 -17.58 -70.21 -28.85
N LYS A 3 -18.49 -69.24 -28.69
CA LYS A 3 -19.53 -68.87 -27.71
C LYS A 3 -20.22 -67.63 -28.33
N VAL A 4 -21.51 -67.44 -28.04
CA VAL A 4 -22.39 -66.30 -28.40
C VAL A 4 -21.89 -64.96 -27.83
N SER A 5 -22.19 -63.82 -28.47
CA SER A 5 -22.66 -62.53 -27.89
C SER A 5 -22.45 -61.39 -28.91
N GLY A 6 -23.38 -60.51 -29.30
CA GLY A 6 -24.43 -59.86 -28.54
C GLY A 6 -23.94 -58.48 -28.05
N GLY A 7 -24.62 -57.40 -28.43
CA GLY A 7 -24.67 -56.17 -27.62
C GLY A 7 -24.40 -54.83 -28.31
N PHE A 8 -25.48 -54.21 -28.80
CA PHE A 8 -25.62 -52.75 -28.86
C PHE A 8 -25.41 -52.18 -27.44
N LYS A 9 -24.49 -51.23 -27.25
CA LYS A 9 -24.46 -50.41 -26.02
C LYS A 9 -24.23 -48.95 -26.37
N LEU A 10 -25.33 -48.20 -26.32
CA LEU A 10 -25.33 -46.76 -26.12
C LEU A 10 -24.49 -46.44 -24.88
N ILE A 11 -23.44 -45.64 -25.05
CA ILE A 11 -22.70 -45.07 -23.92
C ILE A 11 -23.45 -43.79 -23.56
N SER A 12 -24.21 -43.89 -22.47
CA SER A 12 -24.90 -42.80 -21.80
C SER A 12 -23.88 -41.75 -21.34
N VAL A 13 -24.06 -40.51 -21.80
CA VAL A 13 -23.30 -39.34 -21.32
C VAL A 13 -23.84 -38.99 -19.92
N LEU A 14 -23.11 -39.36 -18.86
CA LEU A 14 -23.32 -38.77 -17.54
C LEU A 14 -22.56 -37.44 -17.48
N ALA A 15 -23.28 -36.33 -17.67
CA ALA A 15 -22.81 -35.00 -17.30
C ALA A 15 -22.85 -34.87 -15.77
N ALA A 16 -21.72 -35.11 -15.11
CA ALA A 16 -21.54 -34.75 -13.71
C ALA A 16 -21.15 -33.27 -13.64
N SER A 17 -22.13 -32.38 -13.51
CA SER A 17 -21.90 -30.97 -13.22
C SER A 17 -21.38 -30.83 -11.78
N ALA A 18 -20.06 -30.77 -11.62
CA ALA A 18 -19.43 -30.38 -10.36
C ALA A 18 -19.73 -28.90 -10.12
N VAL A 19 -20.63 -28.60 -9.18
CA VAL A 19 -20.85 -27.25 -8.68
C VAL A 19 -19.61 -26.86 -7.88
N SER A 20 -18.72 -26.09 -8.51
CA SER A 20 -17.60 -25.45 -7.82
C SER A 20 -18.16 -24.42 -6.83
N LEU A 21 -18.12 -24.74 -5.54
CA LEU A 21 -18.25 -23.76 -4.47
C LEU A 21 -17.07 -22.78 -4.59
N SER A 22 -17.30 -21.66 -5.29
CA SER A 22 -16.37 -20.55 -5.29
C SER A 22 -16.23 -20.07 -3.86
N ALA A 23 -15.07 -20.30 -3.26
CA ALA A 23 -14.76 -19.83 -1.91
C ALA A 23 -15.01 -18.32 -1.87
N CYS A 24 -15.87 -17.89 -0.95
CA CYS A 24 -15.95 -16.50 -0.56
C CYS A 24 -14.63 -16.20 0.16
N SER A 25 -13.60 -15.77 -0.56
CA SER A 25 -12.47 -15.12 0.08
C SER A 25 -13.05 -13.99 0.93
N PRO A 26 -12.72 -13.88 2.24
CA PRO A 26 -13.05 -12.65 2.94
C PRO A 26 -12.41 -11.54 2.12
N LEU A 27 -13.22 -10.56 1.68
CA LEU A 27 -12.68 -9.26 1.32
C LEU A 27 -11.77 -8.91 2.48
N GLY A 28 -10.47 -8.81 2.23
CA GLY A 28 -9.52 -8.52 3.29
C GLY A 28 -10.08 -7.35 4.07
N SER A 29 -10.47 -7.59 5.32
CA SER A 29 -10.49 -6.53 6.30
C SER A 29 -9.03 -6.14 6.34
N ALA A 30 -8.63 -5.19 5.48
CA ALA A 30 -7.48 -4.39 5.78
C ALA A 30 -7.83 -3.86 7.15
N ASP A 31 -7.16 -4.38 8.18
CA ASP A 31 -7.08 -3.78 9.50
C ASP A 31 -6.46 -2.40 9.29
N THR A 32 -7.22 -1.51 8.67
CA THR A 32 -6.84 -0.15 8.37
C THR A 32 -7.22 0.59 9.61
N SER A 33 -6.33 0.54 10.59
CA SER A 33 -6.33 1.47 11.70
C SER A 33 -6.41 2.88 11.08
N PRO A 34 -7.48 3.66 11.27
CA PRO A 34 -7.59 4.98 10.64
C PRO A 34 -6.62 6.01 11.27
N VAL A 35 -5.70 5.54 12.13
CA VAL A 35 -4.79 6.37 12.90
C VAL A 35 -3.65 6.82 12.01
N GLY A 36 -3.57 8.14 11.83
CA GLY A 36 -2.41 8.81 11.25
C GLY A 36 -1.55 9.48 12.32
N VAL A 37 -0.29 9.70 12.00
CA VAL A 37 0.68 10.40 12.87
C VAL A 37 1.22 11.63 12.16
N GLN A 38 1.26 12.76 12.85
CA GLN A 38 1.94 13.97 12.36
C GLN A 38 3.40 13.96 12.78
N LEU A 39 4.31 13.79 11.81
CA LEU A 39 5.75 13.92 12.01
C LEU A 39 6.18 15.36 11.70
N PHE A 40 5.87 16.26 12.62
CA PHE A 40 6.13 17.68 12.47
C PHE A 40 7.64 17.97 12.43
N MET A 41 8.08 18.68 11.38
CA MET A 41 9.47 19.10 11.14
C MET A 41 10.51 17.98 10.98
N TYR A 42 10.09 16.74 10.72
CA TYR A 42 11.02 15.68 10.32
C TYR A 42 11.47 15.87 8.87
N ASN A 43 12.75 15.62 8.60
CA ASN A 43 13.26 15.54 7.23
C ASN A 43 12.80 14.23 6.56
N TRP A 44 12.84 14.17 5.23
CA TRP A 44 12.29 13.04 4.47
C TRP A 44 12.97 11.69 4.79
N ASN A 45 14.29 11.70 5.00
CA ASN A 45 15.03 10.49 5.37
C ASN A 45 14.62 9.96 6.75
N SER A 46 14.37 10.86 7.71
CA SER A 46 13.85 10.49 9.04
C SER A 46 12.43 9.94 8.97
N VAL A 47 11.55 10.53 8.16
CA VAL A 47 10.20 9.99 7.95
C VAL A 47 10.26 8.58 7.33
N ALA A 48 11.10 8.38 6.32
CA ALA A 48 11.29 7.07 5.68
C ALA A 48 11.71 6.00 6.70
N ASN A 49 12.65 6.33 7.59
CA ASN A 49 13.12 5.44 8.64
C ASN A 49 12.01 5.09 9.64
N GLU A 50 11.24 6.09 10.10
CA GLU A 50 10.10 5.87 11.00
C GLU A 50 9.04 4.96 10.37
N CYS A 51 8.76 5.13 9.08
CA CYS A 51 7.83 4.28 8.35
C CYS A 51 8.24 2.80 8.40
N SER A 52 9.52 2.50 8.14
CA SER A 52 10.01 1.12 8.09
C SER A 52 10.23 0.50 9.48
N GLU A 53 10.73 1.28 10.44
CA GLU A 53 11.18 0.74 11.72
C GLU A 53 10.08 0.73 12.79
N VAL A 54 9.14 1.68 12.73
CA VAL A 54 8.18 1.92 13.82
C VAL A 54 6.74 1.90 13.32
N LEU A 55 6.39 2.78 12.38
CA LEU A 55 4.99 3.03 12.02
C LEU A 55 4.35 1.84 11.30
N GLY A 56 5.04 1.26 10.30
CA GLY A 56 4.58 0.06 9.58
C GLY A 56 4.35 -1.12 10.52
N PRO A 57 5.36 -1.53 11.33
CA PRO A 57 5.20 -2.60 12.33
C PRO A 57 4.10 -2.34 13.37
N SER A 58 3.83 -1.06 13.69
CA SER A 58 2.79 -0.66 14.63
C SER A 58 1.39 -0.58 14.03
N GLY A 59 1.23 -0.77 12.72
CA GLY A 59 -0.05 -0.69 12.02
C GLY A 59 -0.61 0.73 11.89
N ILE A 60 0.26 1.75 11.88
CA ILE A 60 -0.14 3.13 11.56
C ILE A 60 -0.41 3.24 10.06
N ASP A 61 -1.50 3.90 9.68
CA ASP A 61 -1.97 3.89 8.30
C ASP A 61 -1.35 4.97 7.43
N HIS A 62 -1.13 6.17 7.97
CA HIS A 62 -0.59 7.29 7.22
C HIS A 62 0.20 8.28 8.06
N VAL A 63 1.07 9.03 7.40
CA VAL A 63 1.86 10.11 8.02
C VAL A 63 1.46 11.46 7.44
N PHE A 64 1.25 12.43 8.32
CA PHE A 64 1.26 13.83 7.93
C PHE A 64 2.68 14.37 8.04
N ILE A 65 3.13 14.98 6.96
CA ILE A 65 4.43 15.65 6.87
C ILE A 65 4.25 17.17 6.99
N SER A 66 5.34 17.88 7.21
CA SER A 66 5.37 19.33 7.02
C SER A 66 5.39 19.68 5.52
N PRO A 67 5.03 20.91 5.13
CA PRO A 67 4.96 21.29 3.71
C PRO A 67 6.25 21.00 2.94
N ALA A 68 6.13 20.29 1.82
CA ALA A 68 7.26 19.81 1.02
C ALA A 68 7.67 20.77 -0.10
N GLN A 69 6.83 21.76 -0.41
CA GLN A 69 7.11 22.72 -1.46
C GLN A 69 8.11 23.80 -1.04
N GLU A 70 8.70 24.47 -2.03
CA GLU A 70 9.54 25.65 -1.85
C GLU A 70 8.83 26.73 -1.04
N HIS A 71 9.56 27.31 -0.09
CA HIS A 71 9.08 28.31 0.84
C HIS A 71 10.13 29.39 1.10
N ILE A 72 9.72 30.48 1.75
CA ILE A 72 10.67 31.56 2.10
C ILE A 72 11.81 31.06 2.99
N VAL A 73 12.95 31.74 2.91
CA VAL A 73 14.12 31.43 3.75
C VAL A 73 13.94 32.00 5.16
N GLY A 74 14.18 31.17 6.17
CA GLY A 74 14.24 31.57 7.58
C GLY A 74 14.25 30.35 8.52
N GLU A 75 14.68 30.53 9.76
CA GLU A 75 14.74 29.46 10.79
C GLU A 75 13.41 29.04 11.42
N PRO A 76 12.43 29.94 11.66
CA PRO A 76 11.21 29.54 12.35
C PRO A 76 10.39 28.50 11.57
N TRP A 77 9.81 27.52 12.27
CA TRP A 77 9.01 26.44 11.65
C TRP A 77 7.89 26.94 10.71
N TRP A 78 7.34 28.13 10.96
CA TRP A 78 6.23 28.66 10.17
C TRP A 78 6.64 29.11 8.77
N VAL A 79 7.94 29.20 8.45
CA VAL A 79 8.38 29.56 7.09
C VAL A 79 7.87 28.58 6.04
N HIS A 80 7.73 27.29 6.40
CA HIS A 80 7.19 26.24 5.52
C HIS A 80 5.77 26.53 5.00
N TYR A 81 5.02 27.40 5.69
CA TYR A 81 3.65 27.77 5.34
C TYR A 81 3.57 29.07 4.51
N GLN A 82 4.70 29.57 4.04
CA GLN A 82 4.82 30.73 3.15
C GLN A 82 5.42 30.27 1.81
N PRO A 83 4.63 29.60 0.94
CA PRO A 83 5.13 28.99 -0.28
C PRO A 83 5.61 30.05 -1.28
N VAL A 84 6.69 29.72 -1.99
CA VAL A 84 7.22 30.52 -3.12
C VAL A 84 6.83 29.89 -4.45
N SER A 85 6.85 28.56 -4.52
CA SER A 85 6.45 27.79 -5.70
C SER A 85 5.88 26.42 -5.32
N TYR A 86 5.61 25.58 -6.32
CA TYR A 86 5.21 24.17 -6.14
C TYR A 86 6.36 23.18 -6.40
N GLU A 87 7.59 23.69 -6.53
CA GLU A 87 8.75 22.80 -6.59
C GLU A 87 8.87 22.05 -5.27
N ILE A 88 9.09 20.73 -5.34
CA ILE A 88 9.38 19.92 -4.14
C ILE A 88 10.84 20.12 -3.82
N GLU A 89 11.11 21.24 -3.17
CA GLU A 89 12.39 21.55 -2.56
C GLU A 89 12.15 22.34 -1.28
N SER A 90 12.51 21.79 -0.13
CA SER A 90 12.27 22.45 1.16
C SER A 90 13.47 22.29 2.07
N ARG A 91 13.49 23.03 3.18
CA ARG A 91 14.50 22.83 4.23
C ARG A 91 14.53 21.42 4.82
N LEU A 92 13.51 20.60 4.57
CA LEU A 92 13.38 19.23 5.04
C LEU A 92 13.92 18.19 4.04
N GLY A 93 14.37 18.62 2.85
CA GLY A 93 15.06 17.77 1.89
C GLY A 93 14.60 17.97 0.45
N THR A 94 15.28 17.29 -0.47
CA THR A 94 15.11 17.46 -1.92
C THR A 94 13.95 16.66 -2.49
N ARG A 95 13.65 16.87 -3.77
CA ARG A 95 12.67 16.07 -4.54
C ARG A 95 13.01 14.58 -4.53
N GLU A 96 14.28 14.22 -4.67
CA GLU A 96 14.74 12.83 -4.70
C GLU A 96 14.53 12.16 -3.35
N GLU A 97 14.87 12.84 -2.26
CA GLU A 97 14.65 12.35 -0.89
C GLU A 97 13.17 12.21 -0.58
N PHE A 98 12.33 13.16 -1.02
CA PHE A 98 10.88 13.06 -0.89
C PHE A 98 10.32 11.85 -1.63
N ALA A 99 10.76 11.60 -2.86
CA ALA A 99 10.32 10.44 -3.64
C ALA A 99 10.74 9.12 -2.97
N ALA A 100 11.98 9.06 -2.46
CA ALA A 100 12.47 7.90 -1.72
C ALA A 100 11.65 7.64 -0.44
N MET A 101 11.33 8.69 0.32
CA MET A 101 10.46 8.60 1.50
C MET A 101 9.09 8.01 1.15
N VAL A 102 8.43 8.54 0.12
CA VAL A 102 7.11 8.03 -0.32
C VAL A 102 7.19 6.56 -0.71
N GLN A 103 8.24 6.16 -1.43
CA GLN A 103 8.44 4.77 -1.80
C GLN A 103 8.59 3.87 -0.56
N THR A 104 9.52 4.21 0.33
CA THR A 104 9.80 3.43 1.56
C THR A 104 8.59 3.31 2.46
N CYS A 105 7.83 4.40 2.66
CA CYS A 105 6.62 4.37 3.47
C CYS A 105 5.56 3.45 2.86
N ARG A 106 5.34 3.53 1.55
CA ARG A 106 4.37 2.67 0.86
C ARG A 106 4.76 1.19 0.91
N GLU A 107 6.03 0.87 0.76
CA GLU A 107 6.56 -0.50 0.93
C GLU A 107 6.35 -1.02 2.35
N SER A 108 6.31 -0.12 3.34
CA SER A 108 6.03 -0.41 4.75
C SER A 108 4.53 -0.43 5.09
N GLY A 109 3.64 -0.24 4.10
CA GLY A 109 2.19 -0.19 4.31
C GLY A 109 1.65 1.14 4.86
N VAL A 110 2.50 2.17 4.92
CA VAL A 110 2.17 3.51 5.43
C VAL A 110 1.95 4.48 4.27
N LYS A 111 0.88 5.27 4.30
CA LYS A 111 0.49 6.20 3.24
C LYS A 111 0.93 7.65 3.48
#